data_AF-A0A8J7PV96-F1
#
_entry.id   AF-A0A8J7PV96-F1
#
_cell.length_a   1.000
_cell.length_b   1.000
_cell.length_c   1.000
_cell.angle_alpha   90.00
_cell.angle_beta   90.00
_cell.angle_gamma   90.00
#
_symmetry.space_group_name_H-M   'P 1'
#
loop_
_entity.id
_entity.type
_entity.pdbx_description
1 polymer ?
#
loop_
_entity_poly.entity_id
_entity_poly.type
_entity_poly.pdbx_seq_one_letter_code
_entity_poly.pdbx_strand_id
1 'polypeptide(L)'
;LRKTIGRGMYEKYVAAGMPAGKPTMPDSVPAPGGDPAAAVARLREAAARFKAHAGPIVPSPLFGPLTKEEATRLQLVHAAHHLSFLVPKR
;
A
#
# COMPACT_ATOMS: atom_id res chain seq x y z
N LEU A 1 2.11 -17.21 -5.54
CA LEU A 1 2.38 -17.13 -4.09
C LEU A 1 1.46 -18.10 -3.34
N ARG A 2 1.98 -18.96 -2.44
CA ARG A 2 1.13 -19.86 -1.61
C ARG A 2 0.26 -19.01 -0.67
N LYS A 3 -1.05 -19.26 -0.66
CA LYS A 3 -2.08 -18.53 0.13
C LYS A 3 -1.88 -18.58 1.65
N THR A 4 -0.89 -19.33 2.16
CA THR A 4 -0.67 -19.56 3.60
C THR A 4 0.28 -18.55 4.27
N ILE A 5 1.19 -17.89 3.53
CA ILE A 5 2.15 -16.93 4.12
C ILE A 5 1.55 -15.52 4.25
N GLY A 6 0.59 -15.19 3.37
CA GLY A 6 0.05 -13.82 3.25
C GLY A 6 -0.56 -13.27 4.54
N ARG A 7 -1.21 -14.11 5.36
CA ARG A 7 -1.87 -13.67 6.60
C ARG A 7 -0.88 -13.21 7.66
N GLY A 8 0.14 -14.00 7.98
CA GLY A 8 1.15 -13.63 8.97
C GLY A 8 1.96 -12.39 8.56
N MET A 9 2.19 -12.22 7.26
CA MET A 9 2.86 -11.03 6.73
C MET A 9 1.98 -9.78 6.82
N TYR A 10 0.67 -9.91 6.54
CA TYR A 10 -0.30 -8.83 6.76
C TYR A 10 -0.31 -8.39 8.24
N GLU A 11 -0.45 -9.34 9.17
CA GLU A 11 -0.48 -9.06 10.60
C GLU A 11 0.80 -8.36 11.07
N LYS A 12 1.96 -8.89 10.65
CA LYS A 12 3.25 -8.27 10.95
C LYS A 12 3.34 -6.84 10.44
N TYR A 13 2.96 -6.59 9.18
CA TYR A 13 3.12 -5.28 8.58
C TYR A 13 2.15 -4.26 9.15
N VAL A 14 0.90 -4.64 9.39
CA VAL A 14 -0.07 -3.74 10.02
C VAL A 14 0.35 -3.39 11.46
N ALA A 15 0.96 -4.32 12.19
CA ALA A 15 1.42 -4.09 13.57
C ALA A 15 2.73 -3.31 13.66
N ALA A 16 3.74 -3.65 12.85
CA ALA A 16 5.12 -3.17 13.00
C ALA A 16 5.56 -2.18 11.92
N GLY A 17 4.70 -1.91 10.93
CA GLY A 17 5.07 -1.15 9.73
C GLY A 17 5.77 -2.01 8.68
N MET A 18 5.94 -1.43 7.48
CA MET A 18 6.63 -2.07 6.37
C MET A 18 8.14 -1.79 6.42
N PRO A 19 9.00 -2.80 6.16
CA PRO A 19 10.45 -2.64 6.20
C PRO A 19 10.96 -1.83 5.01
N ALA A 20 11.87 -0.88 5.27
CA ALA A 20 12.60 -0.17 4.22
C ALA A 20 13.67 -1.06 3.56
N GLY A 21 14.09 -0.70 2.34
CA GLY A 21 15.19 -1.35 1.63
C GLY A 21 14.86 -2.73 1.02
N LYS A 22 13.59 -3.14 1.02
CA LYS A 22 13.14 -4.32 0.27
C LYS A 22 12.69 -3.90 -1.13
N PRO A 23 12.99 -4.70 -2.18
CA PRO A 23 12.56 -4.38 -3.53
C PRO A 23 11.04 -4.44 -3.63
N THR A 24 10.45 -3.44 -4.26
CA THR A 24 9.07 -3.49 -4.75
C THR A 24 9.01 -4.39 -5.99
N MET A 25 7.84 -4.95 -6.32
CA MET A 25 7.67 -5.68 -7.58
C MET A 25 7.99 -4.73 -8.75
N PRO A 26 8.93 -5.07 -9.66
CA PRO A 26 9.36 -4.17 -10.73
C PRO A 26 8.20 -3.60 -11.54
N ASP A 27 7.21 -4.44 -11.85
CA ASP A 27 6.02 -4.06 -12.63
C ASP A 27 5.12 -3.01 -11.94
N SER A 28 5.30 -2.79 -10.63
CA SER A 28 4.57 -1.77 -9.85
C SER A 28 5.35 -0.49 -9.61
N VAL A 29 6.61 -0.41 -10.09
CA VAL A 29 7.44 0.78 -9.96
C VAL A 29 7.31 1.60 -11.24
N PRO A 30 6.69 2.80 -11.20
CA PRO A 30 6.69 3.68 -12.36
C PRO A 30 8.10 4.13 -12.71
N ALA A 31 8.32 4.48 -13.98
CA ALA A 31 9.58 5.07 -14.41
C ALA A 31 9.92 6.31 -13.56
N PRO A 32 11.21 6.54 -13.25
CA PRO A 32 11.61 7.70 -12.47
C PRO A 32 11.23 9.02 -13.17
N GLY A 33 10.91 10.04 -12.37
CA GLY A 33 10.47 11.36 -12.84
C GLY A 33 8.95 11.55 -12.74
N GLY A 34 8.43 12.51 -13.51
CA GLY A 34 7.02 12.89 -13.54
C GLY A 34 6.67 14.13 -12.71
N ASP A 35 5.42 14.57 -12.81
CA ASP A 35 4.90 15.73 -12.08
C ASP A 35 4.42 15.35 -10.67
N PRO A 36 5.04 15.88 -9.60
CA PRO A 36 4.62 15.64 -8.23
C PRO A 36 3.20 16.09 -7.93
N ALA A 37 2.74 17.21 -8.52
CA ALA A 37 1.39 17.72 -8.29
C ALA A 37 0.33 16.78 -8.86
N ALA A 38 0.50 16.34 -10.11
CA ALA A 38 -0.34 15.31 -10.71
C ALA A 38 -0.29 13.98 -9.93
N ALA A 39 0.86 13.58 -9.38
CA ALA A 39 0.97 12.37 -8.57
C ALA A 39 0.15 12.47 -7.28
N VAL A 40 0.21 13.61 -6.57
CA VAL A 40 -0.62 13.87 -5.37
C VAL A 40 -2.11 13.89 -5.72
N ALA A 41 -2.49 14.49 -6.85
CA ALA A 41 -3.88 14.50 -7.30
C ALA A 41 -4.42 13.08 -7.54
N ARG A 42 -3.66 12.23 -8.26
CA ARG A 42 -4.02 10.82 -8.48
C ARG A 42 -4.15 10.03 -7.18
N LEU A 43 -3.26 10.27 -6.21
CA LEU A 43 -3.34 9.64 -4.89
C LEU A 43 -4.64 10.03 -4.16
N ARG A 44 -5.02 11.31 -4.19
CA ARG A 44 -6.27 11.79 -3.57
C ARG A 44 -7.50 11.16 -4.21
N GLU A 45 -7.53 11.11 -5.54
CA GLU A 45 -8.62 10.46 -6.28
C GLU A 45 -8.71 8.96 -5.95
N ALA A 46 -7.58 8.25 -5.95
CA ALA A 46 -7.53 6.84 -5.58
C ALA A 46 -8.02 6.61 -4.14
N ALA A 47 -7.63 7.47 -3.19
CA ALA A 47 -8.10 7.40 -1.80
C ALA A 47 -9.61 7.64 -1.70
N ALA A 48 -10.15 8.61 -2.44
CA ALA A 48 -11.58 8.89 -2.47
C ALA A 48 -12.38 7.71 -3.06
N ARG A 49 -11.96 7.18 -4.21
CA ARG A 49 -12.57 5.99 -4.83
C ARG A 49 -12.50 4.78 -3.92
N PHE A 50 -11.35 4.53 -3.30
CA PHE A 50 -11.22 3.46 -2.33
C PHE A 50 -12.18 3.66 -1.17
N LYS A 51 -12.22 4.85 -0.54
CA LYS A 51 -13.13 5.12 0.58
C LYS A 51 -14.62 4.90 0.23
N ALA A 52 -15.04 5.30 -0.97
CA ALA A 52 -16.42 5.14 -1.43
C ALA A 52 -16.79 3.71 -1.85
N HIS A 53 -15.80 2.84 -2.13
CA HIS A 53 -16.04 1.47 -2.58
C HIS A 53 -16.61 0.60 -1.45
N ALA A 54 -17.85 0.16 -1.64
CA ALA A 54 -18.59 -0.75 -0.74
C ALA A 54 -18.57 -2.22 -1.18
N GLY A 55 -17.99 -2.53 -2.35
CA GLY A 55 -17.91 -3.89 -2.86
C GLY A 55 -16.76 -4.71 -2.26
N PRO A 56 -16.64 -6.00 -2.64
CA PRO A 56 -15.52 -6.85 -2.25
C PRO A 56 -14.17 -6.25 -2.67
N ILE A 57 -13.13 -6.51 -1.88
CA ILE A 57 -11.75 -6.19 -2.23
C ILE A 57 -11.17 -7.34 -3.04
N VAL A 58 -10.59 -7.03 -4.20
CA VAL A 58 -9.88 -8.02 -5.01
C VAL A 58 -8.74 -8.62 -4.18
N PRO A 59 -8.61 -9.96 -4.12
CA PRO A 59 -7.57 -10.60 -3.33
C PRO A 59 -6.17 -10.04 -3.67
N SER A 60 -5.43 -9.66 -2.62
CA SER A 60 -4.05 -9.21 -2.78
C SER A 60 -3.18 -10.37 -3.27
N PRO A 61 -2.30 -10.15 -4.27
CA PRO A 61 -1.31 -11.14 -4.67
C PRO A 61 -0.35 -11.55 -3.54
N LEU A 62 -0.15 -10.65 -2.56
CA LEU A 62 0.80 -10.81 -1.46
C LEU A 62 0.12 -11.26 -0.16
N PHE A 63 -1.02 -10.64 0.17
CA PHE A 63 -1.71 -10.85 1.45
C PHE A 63 -2.94 -11.76 1.36
N GLY A 64 -3.37 -12.12 0.14
CA GLY A 64 -4.59 -12.88 -0.08
C GLY A 64 -5.86 -12.05 0.09
N PRO A 65 -7.02 -12.69 0.34
CA PRO A 65 -8.28 -12.00 0.62
C PRO A 65 -8.19 -11.13 1.86
N LEU A 66 -8.78 -9.95 1.81
CA LEU A 66 -8.86 -9.00 2.93
C LEU A 66 -10.27 -8.42 3.02
N THR A 67 -10.75 -8.15 4.23
CA THR A 67 -11.96 -7.32 4.40
C THR A 67 -11.70 -5.87 4.00
N LYS A 68 -12.75 -5.05 3.92
CA LYS A 68 -12.62 -3.62 3.65
C LYS A 68 -11.76 -2.92 4.71
N GLU A 69 -11.96 -3.27 5.97
CA GLU A 69 -11.25 -2.73 7.13
C GLU A 69 -9.78 -3.16 7.10
N GLU A 70 -9.51 -4.44 6.82
CA GLU A 70 -8.15 -4.97 6.73
C GLU A 70 -7.38 -4.32 5.58
N ALA A 71 -8.00 -4.22 4.40
CA ALA A 71 -7.44 -3.51 3.27
C ALA A 71 -7.18 -2.03 3.59
N THR A 72 -8.09 -1.37 4.32
CA THR A 72 -7.91 0.03 4.75
C THR A 72 -6.68 0.18 5.65
N ARG A 73 -6.54 -0.69 6.66
CA ARG A 73 -5.37 -0.68 7.55
C ARG A 73 -4.07 -0.88 6.78
N LEU A 74 -4.06 -1.84 5.86
CA LEU A 74 -2.90 -2.10 5.00
C LEU A 74 -2.53 -0.87 4.16
N GLN A 75 -3.50 -0.23 3.49
CA GLN A 75 -3.24 0.96 2.67
C GLN A 75 -2.72 2.14 3.50
N LEU A 76 -3.22 2.34 4.72
CA LEU A 76 -2.73 3.38 5.62
C LEU A 76 -1.27 3.16 6.03
N VAL A 77 -0.92 1.93 6.43
CA VAL A 77 0.45 1.60 6.80
C VAL A 77 1.39 1.68 5.59
N HIS A 78 0.93 1.26 4.41
CA HIS A 78 1.69 1.36 3.16
C HIS A 78 1.94 2.82 2.76
N ALA A 79 0.91 3.68 2.86
CA ALA A 79 1.05 5.11 2.61
C ALA A 79 2.00 5.76 3.62
N ALA A 80 1.86 5.43 4.92
CA ALA A 80 2.75 5.94 5.96
C ALA A 80 4.22 5.54 5.70
N HIS A 81 4.47 4.30 5.29
CA HIS A 81 5.80 3.83 4.90
C HIS A 81 6.40 4.71 3.79
N HIS A 82 5.67 4.93 2.69
CA HIS A 82 6.19 5.74 1.59
C HIS A 82 6.38 7.22 1.95
N LEU A 83 5.42 7.81 2.65
CA LEU A 83 5.50 9.22 3.05
C LEU A 83 6.61 9.46 4.08
N SER A 84 7.00 8.45 4.86
CA SER A 84 8.11 8.55 5.81
C SER A 84 9.45 8.90 5.14
N PHE A 85 9.65 8.51 3.87
CA PHE A 85 10.85 8.84 3.12
C PHE A 85 10.92 10.31 2.67
N LEU A 86 9.81 11.05 2.76
CA LEU A 86 9.76 12.48 2.44
C LEU A 86 10.10 13.35 3.65
N VAL A 87 10.16 12.76 4.85
CA VAL A 87 10.57 13.47 6.05
C VAL A 87 12.07 13.77 5.95
N PRO A 88 12.49 15.04 5.98
CA PRO A 88 13.91 15.40 5.89
C PRO A 88 14.72 14.72 7.00
N LYS A 89 15.84 14.10 6.62
CA LYS A 89 16.82 13.61 7.58
C LYS A 89 17.68 14.78 8.04
N ARG A 90 17.91 14.87 9.35
CA ARG A 90 18.85 15.83 9.94
C ARG A 90 20.29 15.37 9.70
#